data_AF-A0A935UI62-F1
#
_entry.id   AF-A0A935UI62-F1
#
_cell.length_a   1.000
_cell.length_b   1.000
_cell.length_c   1.000
_cell.angle_alpha   90.00
_cell.angle_beta   90.00
_cell.angle_gamma   90.00
#
_symmetry.space_group_name_H-M   'P 1'
#
loop_
_entity.id
_entity.type
_entity.pdbx_description
1 polymer ?
#
loop_
_entity_poly.entity_id
_entity_poly.type
_entity_poly.pdbx_seq_one_letter_code
_entity_poly.pdbx_strand_id
1 'polypeptide(L)' 'MITKRPALLTLAVLVATLISACSPETPKKEMPAVNDENCKPEKIAQVEDKGTREQFASACLRRGPGFQPSPKKEW' A
#
# COMPACT_ATOMS: atom_id res chain seq x y z
N MET A 1 -3.54 -47.37 -9.61
CA MET A 1 -3.03 -46.00 -9.47
C MET A 1 -4.18 -45.07 -9.12
N ILE A 2 -4.47 -44.88 -7.84
CA ILE A 2 -5.54 -43.97 -7.39
C ILE A 2 -4.97 -42.56 -7.50
N THR A 3 -5.43 -41.82 -8.49
CA THR A 3 -4.93 -40.49 -8.81
C THR A 3 -5.29 -39.56 -7.66
N LYS A 4 -4.29 -38.99 -6.97
CA LYS A 4 -4.45 -37.99 -5.88
C LYS A 4 -4.99 -36.62 -6.37
N ARG A 5 -5.76 -36.63 -7.45
CA ARG A 5 -6.40 -35.47 -8.10
C ARG A 5 -7.19 -34.57 -7.14
N PRO A 6 -7.97 -35.09 -6.16
CA PRO A 6 -8.71 -34.20 -5.27
C PRO A 6 -7.80 -33.41 -4.33
N ALA A 7 -6.71 -34.01 -3.84
CA ALA A 7 -5.76 -33.35 -2.94
C ALA A 7 -4.96 -32.23 -3.65
N LEU A 8 -4.63 -32.44 -4.92
CA LEU A 8 -3.96 -31.45 -5.77
C LEU A 8 -4.86 -30.23 -6.04
N LEU A 9 -6.16 -30.45 -6.26
CA LEU A 9 -7.12 -29.38 -6.47
C LEU A 9 -7.35 -28.56 -5.20
N THR A 10 -7.47 -29.20 -4.04
CA THR A 10 -7.60 -28.48 -2.76
C THR A 10 -6.38 -27.62 -2.44
N LEU A 11 -5.17 -28.10 -2.76
CA LEU A 11 -3.95 -27.32 -2.55
C LEU A 11 -3.87 -26.11 -3.47
N ALA A 12 -4.24 -26.28 -4.75
CA ALA A 12 -4.25 -25.19 -5.73
C ALA A 12 -5.24 -24.08 -5.34
N VAL A 13 -6.42 -24.43 -4.84
CA VAL A 13 -7.41 -23.46 -4.34
C VAL A 13 -6.88 -22.70 -3.13
N LEU A 14 -6.27 -23.41 -2.17
CA LEU A 14 -5.70 -22.78 -0.98
C LEU A 14 -4.61 -21.77 -1.34
N VAL A 15 -3.69 -22.16 -2.24
CA VAL A 15 -2.62 -21.29 -2.73
C VAL A 15 -3.21 -20.07 -3.45
N ALA A 16 -4.19 -20.24 -4.34
CA ALA A 16 -4.84 -19.12 -5.03
C ALA A 16 -5.50 -18.13 -4.06
N THR A 17 -6.13 -18.61 -2.97
CA THR A 17 -6.72 -17.73 -1.93
C THR A 17 -5.67 -16.99 -1.09
N LEU A 18 -4.49 -17.59 -0.87
CA LEU A 18 -3.41 -16.93 -0.12
C LEU A 18 -2.74 -15.82 -0.95
N ILE A 19 -2.64 -16.01 -2.27
CA ILE A 19 -2.00 -15.02 -3.15
C ILE A 19 -2.97 -13.88 -3.53
N SER A 20 -4.30 -14.07 -3.39
CA SER A 20 -5.27 -12.99 -3.67
C SER A 20 -5.18 -11.81 -2.68
N ALA A 21 -4.57 -12.02 -1.51
CA ALA A 21 -4.20 -10.95 -0.58
C ALA A 21 -3.06 -10.06 -1.11
N CYS A 22 -2.29 -10.55 -2.09
CA CYS A 22 -1.45 -9.72 -2.95
C CYS A 22 -2.39 -9.04 -3.96
N SER A 23 -3.13 -8.05 -3.46
CA SER A 23 -4.20 -7.39 -4.21
C SER A 23 -3.68 -6.92 -5.57
N PRO A 24 -4.40 -7.20 -6.68
CA PRO A 24 -4.06 -6.59 -7.96
C PRO A 24 -4.08 -5.07 -7.80
N GLU A 25 -3.11 -4.38 -8.39
CA GLU A 25 -3.03 -2.93 -8.33
C GLU A 25 -4.32 -2.35 -8.91
N THR A 26 -5.21 -1.86 -8.05
CA THR A 26 -6.33 -1.03 -8.48
C THR A 26 -5.74 0.22 -9.13
N PRO A 27 -6.37 0.76 -10.19
CA PRO A 27 -5.93 2.01 -10.79
C PRO A 27 -5.85 3.08 -9.70
N LYS A 28 -4.63 3.43 -9.29
CA LYS A 28 -4.40 4.41 -8.24
C LYS A 28 -4.77 5.76 -8.82
N LYS A 29 -5.81 6.38 -8.28
CA LYS A 29 -6.06 7.81 -8.48
C LYS A 29 -4.79 8.55 -8.08
N GLU A 30 -4.35 9.52 -8.88
CA GLU A 30 -3.09 10.23 -8.64
C GLU A 30 -3.07 10.80 -7.22
N MET A 31 -1.94 10.57 -6.53
CA MET A 31 -1.74 11.08 -5.19
C MET A 31 -1.67 12.63 -5.23
N PRO A 32 -2.34 13.34 -4.31
CA PRO A 32 -2.29 14.80 -4.27
C PRO A 32 -0.86 15.32 -4.07
N ALA A 33 -0.61 16.55 -4.53
CA ALA A 33 0.66 17.22 -4.29
C ALA A 33 0.89 17.47 -2.78
N VAL A 34 2.10 17.21 -2.30
CA VAL A 34 2.49 17.37 -0.89
C VAL A 34 2.87 18.83 -0.62
N ASN A 35 1.93 19.63 -0.12
CA ASN A 35 2.09 21.04 0.24
C ASN A 35 1.31 21.39 1.52
N ASP A 36 1.44 22.62 2.01
CA ASP A 36 0.88 23.00 3.31
C ASP A 36 -0.65 23.02 3.29
N GLU A 37 -1.27 23.32 2.14
CA GLU A 37 -2.71 23.28 1.94
C GLU A 37 -3.27 21.86 1.96
N ASN A 38 -2.64 20.93 1.26
CA ASN A 38 -3.10 19.55 1.10
C ASN A 38 -2.68 18.67 2.29
N CYS A 39 -1.67 19.05 3.06
CA CYS A 39 -1.26 18.34 4.27
C CYS A 39 -2.13 18.64 5.51
N LYS A 40 -3.21 19.41 5.34
CA LYS A 40 -4.22 19.60 6.38
C LYS A 40 -4.98 18.28 6.64
N PRO A 41 -5.33 17.96 7.91
CA PRO A 41 -6.03 16.71 8.24
C PRO A 41 -7.30 16.48 7.42
N GLU A 42 -8.06 17.55 7.14
CA GLU A 42 -9.30 17.48 6.37
C GLU A 42 -9.06 17.09 4.91
N LYS A 43 -7.92 17.48 4.34
CA LYS A 43 -7.53 17.16 2.96
C LYS A 43 -6.99 15.74 2.85
N ILE A 44 -6.23 15.29 3.84
CA ILE A 44 -5.76 13.90 3.92
C ILE A 44 -6.97 12.94 4.04
N ALA A 45 -7.96 13.29 4.86
CA ALA A 45 -9.17 12.48 5.04
C ALA A 45 -10.02 12.32 3.76
N GLN A 46 -9.90 13.25 2.81
CA GLN A 46 -10.60 13.21 1.51
C GLN A 46 -9.98 12.21 0.52
N VAL A 47 -8.80 11.66 0.80
CA VAL A 47 -8.19 10.63 -0.05
C VAL A 47 -8.93 9.31 0.16
N GLU A 48 -9.69 8.87 -0.84
CA GLU A 48 -10.58 7.70 -0.76
C GLU A 48 -9.79 6.39 -0.64
N ASP A 49 -8.77 6.22 -1.48
CA ASP A 49 -7.92 5.04 -1.48
C ASP A 49 -7.07 4.99 -0.20
N LYS A 50 -7.21 3.92 0.57
CA LYS A 50 -6.52 3.75 1.86
C LYS A 50 -5.00 3.75 1.69
N GLY A 51 -4.48 3.09 0.66
CA GLY A 51 -3.04 3.00 0.42
C GLY A 51 -2.46 4.37 0.04
N THR A 52 -3.10 5.09 -0.87
CA THR A 52 -2.73 6.46 -1.25
C THR A 52 -2.85 7.39 -0.05
N ARG A 53 -3.88 7.27 0.79
CA ARG A 53 -4.05 8.10 1.99
C ARG A 53 -2.92 7.89 2.99
N GLU A 54 -2.53 6.64 3.25
CA GLU A 54 -1.42 6.31 4.15
C GLU A 54 -0.08 6.82 3.62
N GLN A 55 0.19 6.64 2.32
CA GLN A 55 1.39 7.16 1.68
C GLN A 55 1.44 8.69 1.73
N PHE A 56 0.32 9.35 1.41
CA PHE A 56 0.20 10.80 1.42
C PHE A 56 0.37 11.38 2.83
N ALA A 57 -0.28 10.80 3.83
CA ALA A 57 -0.13 11.20 5.23
C ALA A 57 1.32 11.06 5.72
N SER A 58 1.98 9.93 5.38
CA SER A 58 3.40 9.71 5.67
C SER A 58 4.29 10.78 5.03
N ALA A 59 4.04 11.14 3.78
CA ALA A 59 4.80 12.18 3.10
C ALA A 59 4.62 13.56 3.77
N CYS A 60 3.39 13.91 4.14
CA CYS A 60 3.08 15.14 4.87
C CYS A 60 3.78 15.22 6.24
N LEU A 61 3.82 14.12 7.00
CA LEU A 61 4.53 14.07 8.29
C LEU A 61 6.04 14.31 8.14
N ARG A 62 6.64 13.83 7.06
CA ARG A 62 8.08 14.02 6.77
C ARG A 62 8.43 15.40 6.21
N ARG A 63 7.44 16.24 5.87
CA ARG A 63 7.67 17.61 5.38
C ARG A 63 7.99 18.60 6.51
N GLY A 64 7.48 18.33 7.71
CA GLY A 64 7.56 19.26 8.83
C GLY A 64 9.01 19.64 9.18
N PRO A 65 9.24 20.82 9.80
CA PRO A 65 10.57 21.37 10.04
C PRO A 65 11.47 20.52 10.95
N GLY A 66 10.89 19.52 11.63
CA GLY A 66 11.63 18.59 12.49
C GLY A 66 12.10 17.30 11.80
N PHE A 67 11.76 17.07 10.53
CA PHE A 67 12.22 15.88 9.82
C PHE A 67 13.65 16.07 9.31
N GLN A 68 14.59 15.34 9.90
CA GLN A 68 15.95 15.20 9.39
C GLN A 68 16.13 13.79 8.86
N PRO A 69 16.23 13.59 7.53
CA PRO A 69 16.56 12.29 6.99
C PRO A 69 17.89 11.82 7.57
N SER A 70 17.94 10.56 7.99
CA SER A 70 19.23 9.94 8.30
C SER A 70 20.15 10.01 7.08
N PRO A 71 21.46 10.22 7.28
CA PRO A 71 22.42 10.18 6.18
C PRO A 71 22.26 8.88 5.38
N LYS A 72 22.29 8.99 4.05
CA LYS A 72 22.28 7.82 3.18
C LYS A 72 23.49 6.96 3.55
N LYS A 73 23.26 5.69 3.87
CA LYS A 73 24.35 4.74 4.05
C LYS A 73 24.53 3.91 2.78
N GLU A 74 25.78 3.63 2.45
CA GLU A 74 26.21 2.87 1.27
C GLU A 74 26.54 1.38 1.61
N TRP A 75 26.09 0.88 2.77
CA TRP A 75 26.46 -0.46 3.25
C TRP A 75 25.72 -1.58 2.52
#